data_AF-A0A6G0VRM2-F1
#
_entry.id   AF-A0A6G0VRM2-F1
#
_cell.length_a   1.000
_cell.length_b   1.000
_cell.length_c   1.000
_cell.angle_alpha   90.00
_cell.angle_beta   90.00
_cell.angle_gamma   90.00
#
_symmetry.space_group_name_H-M   'P 1'
#
loop_
_entity.id
_entity.type
_entity.pdbx_description
1 polymer ?
#
loop_
_entity_poly.entity_id
_entity_poly.type
_entity_poly.pdbx_seq_one_letter_code
_entity_poly.pdbx_strand_id
1 'polypeptide(L)'
;IDGTRRVKNTSCDCPAGAGEKCKHICALINFINNEQLISKTDLPQQWRKPSKAGELKYKKGRTIQDLFPCKRQKHFMDYISHKDLISMHNILSIPCSLSTLLKEESLTQTERQCKQILNSIIDQSSSEIRKTSRHFRISGSMRAHKIKTCRNWTDIGLNKLANSFLKTTDLGMKGNINVKYGNLNEPLAFENYQELYDDIKVLKAGLIIHHKTPWVCASPDGLVIKNGNIERILEIKCPISCKNKQIIENGVPNLKYEK
;
A
#
# COMPACT_ATOMS: atom_id res chain seq x y z
N ILE A 1 -20.80 6.19 19.69
CA ILE A 1 -20.04 6.82 20.80
C ILE A 1 -20.44 8.28 20.82
N ASP A 2 -20.79 8.84 21.98
CA ASP A 2 -21.23 10.24 22.06
C ASP A 2 -20.07 11.25 22.18
N GLY A 3 -20.39 12.55 22.28
CA GLY A 3 -19.41 13.63 22.45
C GLY A 3 -18.58 13.56 23.73
N THR A 4 -18.93 12.68 24.67
CA THR A 4 -18.17 12.41 25.91
C THR A 4 -17.41 11.09 25.86
N ARG A 5 -17.25 10.51 24.66
CA ARG A 5 -16.60 9.20 24.42
C ARG A 5 -17.30 8.02 25.12
N ARG A 6 -18.59 8.13 25.47
CA ARG A 6 -19.35 7.02 26.03
C ARG A 6 -20.02 6.19 24.95
N VAL A 7 -19.94 4.86 25.08
CA VAL A 7 -20.67 3.90 24.24
C VAL A 7 -22.12 3.85 24.73
N LYS A 8 -23.07 4.19 23.86
CA LYS A 8 -24.52 4.15 24.17
C LYS A 8 -25.25 2.97 23.53
N ASN A 9 -24.84 2.58 22.34
CA ASN A 9 -25.50 1.55 21.54
C ASN A 9 -24.48 0.52 21.08
N THR A 10 -24.83 -0.76 21.16
CA THR A 10 -24.05 -1.89 20.62
C THR A 10 -25.03 -2.95 20.12
N SER A 11 -24.71 -3.66 19.05
CA SER A 11 -25.48 -4.82 18.58
C SER A 11 -24.86 -6.12 19.10
N CYS A 12 -25.67 -7.18 19.17
CA CYS A 12 -25.20 -8.52 19.52
C CYS A 12 -26.01 -9.55 18.74
N ASP A 13 -25.35 -10.58 18.22
CA ASP A 13 -25.98 -11.63 17.39
C ASP A 13 -26.57 -12.78 18.21
N CYS A 14 -26.64 -12.65 19.54
CA CYS A 14 -27.27 -13.66 20.38
C CYS A 14 -28.80 -13.67 20.18
N PRO A 15 -29.51 -14.75 20.57
CA PRO A 15 -30.96 -14.85 20.40
C PRO A 15 -31.76 -13.69 21.00
N ALA A 16 -31.29 -13.10 22.10
CA ALA A 16 -31.91 -11.93 22.75
C ALA A 16 -31.40 -10.58 22.21
N GLY A 17 -30.44 -10.59 21.27
CA GLY A 17 -29.77 -9.42 20.74
C GLY A 17 -30.60 -8.63 19.74
N ALA A 18 -31.55 -9.29 19.06
CA ALA A 18 -32.54 -8.64 18.20
C ALA A 18 -33.43 -7.62 18.97
N GLY A 19 -33.55 -7.78 20.30
CA GLY A 19 -34.28 -6.85 21.15
C GLY A 19 -33.41 -5.76 21.79
N GLU A 20 -32.13 -5.65 21.44
CA GLU A 20 -31.13 -4.69 21.97
C GLU A 20 -30.94 -4.70 23.50
N LYS A 21 -31.56 -5.64 24.22
CA LYS A 21 -31.61 -5.70 25.70
C LYS A 21 -30.91 -6.92 26.27
N CYS A 22 -30.00 -7.55 25.52
CA CYS A 22 -29.32 -8.74 26.00
C CYS A 22 -28.26 -8.38 27.05
N LYS A 23 -27.98 -9.34 27.95
CA LYS A 23 -26.94 -9.19 28.98
C LYS A 23 -25.55 -8.89 28.41
N HIS A 24 -25.25 -9.33 27.18
CA HIS A 24 -23.96 -9.08 26.52
C HIS A 24 -23.81 -7.62 26.12
N ILE A 25 -24.87 -7.01 25.55
CA ILE A 25 -24.90 -5.57 25.23
C ILE A 25 -24.70 -4.75 26.50
N CYS A 26 -25.43 -5.08 27.57
CA CYS A 26 -25.32 -4.39 28.85
C CYS A 26 -23.91 -4.52 29.46
N ALA A 27 -23.36 -5.74 29.49
CA ALA A 27 -22.03 -6.01 30.02
C ALA A 27 -20.94 -5.28 29.23
N LEU A 28 -21.03 -5.25 27.89
CA LEU A 28 -20.06 -4.59 27.03
C LEU A 28 -20.08 -3.06 27.19
N ILE A 29 -21.28 -2.47 27.19
CA ILE A 29 -21.45 -1.02 27.43
C ILE A 29 -20.89 -0.64 28.81
N ASN A 30 -21.19 -1.44 29.83
CA ASN A 30 -20.72 -1.18 31.19
C ASN A 30 -19.20 -1.37 31.32
N PHE A 31 -18.64 -2.39 30.68
CA PHE A 31 -17.21 -2.65 30.69
C PHE A 31 -16.44 -1.49 30.04
N ILE A 32 -16.75 -1.13 28.80
CA ILE A 32 -16.01 -0.10 28.06
C ILE A 32 -16.15 1.28 28.71
N ASN A 33 -17.33 1.62 29.23
CA ASN A 33 -17.53 2.94 29.85
C ASN A 33 -16.92 3.07 31.24
N ASN A 34 -16.61 1.96 31.93
CA ASN A 34 -16.06 1.96 33.29
C ASN A 34 -14.66 1.33 33.40
N GLU A 35 -14.08 0.85 32.30
CA GLU A 35 -12.73 0.27 32.30
C GLU A 35 -11.72 1.37 32.70
N GLN A 36 -11.14 1.24 33.90
CA GLN A 36 -10.00 2.07 34.27
C GLN A 36 -8.77 1.54 33.52
N LEU A 37 -8.10 2.42 32.76
CA LEU A 37 -6.92 2.15 31.94
C LEU A 37 -5.66 1.84 32.79
N ILE A 38 -5.76 0.92 33.73
CA ILE A 38 -4.64 0.43 34.50
C ILE A 38 -4.07 -0.75 33.72
N SER A 39 -2.87 -0.60 33.16
CA SER A 39 -2.24 -1.69 32.44
C SER A 39 -1.89 -2.83 33.41
N LYS A 40 -1.82 -4.07 32.93
CA LYS A 40 -1.42 -5.21 33.76
C LYS A 40 0.01 -5.10 34.31
N THR A 41 0.78 -4.13 33.83
CA THR A 41 2.13 -3.78 34.32
C THR A 41 2.14 -2.71 35.41
N ASP A 42 1.03 -1.98 35.62
CA ASP A 42 0.94 -0.95 36.66
C ASP A 42 0.60 -1.53 38.04
N LEU A 43 0.29 -2.84 38.10
CA LEU A 43 0.02 -3.56 39.34
C LEU A 43 1.14 -4.55 39.66
N PRO A 44 1.55 -4.68 40.93
CA PRO A 44 2.53 -5.68 41.35
C PRO A 44 2.09 -7.09 40.93
N GLN A 45 3.03 -7.90 40.45
CA GLN A 45 2.75 -9.27 40.01
C GLN A 45 1.98 -10.08 41.07
N GLN A 46 0.74 -10.47 40.73
CA GLN A 46 -0.14 -11.23 41.64
C GLN A 46 -0.09 -12.75 41.42
N TRP A 47 0.40 -13.21 40.27
CA TRP A 47 0.40 -14.62 39.86
C TRP A 47 1.81 -15.23 39.95
N ARG A 48 1.92 -16.53 40.31
CA ARG A 48 3.19 -17.25 40.51
C ARG A 48 4.12 -16.63 41.57
N LYS A 49 3.58 -15.99 42.62
CA LYS A 49 4.39 -15.68 43.80
C LYS A 49 4.93 -17.00 44.38
N PRO A 50 6.27 -17.17 44.53
CA PRO A 50 6.81 -18.39 45.10
C PRO A 50 6.23 -18.59 46.50
N SER A 51 5.89 -19.83 46.86
CA SER A 51 5.54 -20.13 48.24
C SER A 51 6.78 -19.93 49.13
N LYS A 52 6.61 -19.71 50.44
CA LYS A 52 7.75 -19.61 51.38
C LYS A 52 8.70 -20.82 51.26
N ALA A 53 8.16 -22.01 50.97
CA ALA A 53 8.95 -23.21 50.71
C ALA A 53 9.69 -23.14 49.34
N GLY A 54 9.08 -22.54 48.33
CA GLY A 54 9.71 -22.26 47.03
C GLY A 54 10.84 -21.23 47.12
N GLU A 55 10.72 -20.21 47.95
CA GLU A 55 11.78 -19.21 48.20
C GLU A 55 13.02 -19.85 48.83
N LEU A 56 12.85 -20.87 49.68
CA LEU A 56 13.95 -21.62 50.29
C LEU A 56 14.61 -22.60 49.31
N LYS A 57 13.84 -23.23 48.41
CA LYS A 57 14.36 -24.14 47.38
C LYS A 57 15.08 -23.41 46.25
N TYR A 58 14.60 -22.23 45.89
CA TYR A 58 15.21 -21.35 44.88
C TYR A 58 15.67 -20.07 45.56
N LYS A 59 16.64 -20.18 46.48
CA LYS A 59 17.35 -18.98 46.94
C LYS A 59 17.86 -18.29 45.68
N LYS A 60 17.34 -17.08 45.40
CA LYS A 60 17.84 -16.27 44.29
C LYS A 60 19.36 -16.27 44.42
N GLY A 61 20.05 -16.68 43.36
CA GLY A 61 21.51 -16.68 43.36
C GLY A 61 22.05 -15.31 43.72
N ARG A 62 23.37 -15.22 43.88
CA ARG A 62 24.07 -13.95 44.02
C ARG A 62 23.53 -12.92 43.03
N THR A 63 23.33 -11.69 43.47
CA THR A 63 22.82 -10.64 42.57
C THR A 63 23.80 -10.45 41.40
N ILE A 64 23.34 -9.89 40.28
CA ILE A 64 24.25 -9.55 39.16
C ILE A 64 25.46 -8.74 39.67
N GLN A 65 25.27 -7.90 40.68
CA GLN A 65 26.32 -7.10 41.31
C GLN A 65 27.31 -7.93 42.13
N ASP A 66 26.86 -9.02 42.74
CA ASP A 66 27.70 -9.96 43.50
C ASP A 66 28.41 -10.99 42.59
N LEU A 67 27.81 -11.31 41.44
CA LEU A 67 28.41 -12.17 40.41
C LEU A 67 29.45 -11.41 39.59
N PHE A 68 29.22 -10.12 39.36
CA PHE A 68 30.10 -9.22 38.62
C PHE A 68 30.41 -7.99 39.48
N PRO A 69 31.28 -8.11 40.51
CA PRO A 69 31.67 -6.98 41.37
C PRO A 69 32.45 -5.97 40.52
N CYS A 70 31.72 -5.05 39.92
CA CYS A 70 32.26 -4.12 38.93
C CYS A 70 33.09 -3.06 39.65
N LYS A 71 34.42 -3.11 39.53
CA LYS A 71 35.24 -1.89 39.61
C LYS A 71 34.87 -1.03 38.39
N ARG A 72 33.78 -0.25 38.48
CA ARG A 72 33.33 0.60 37.37
C ARG A 72 34.41 1.65 37.07
N GLN A 73 35.25 1.40 36.07
CA GLN A 73 35.75 2.51 35.27
C GLN A 73 34.53 3.10 34.57
N LYS A 74 34.19 4.36 34.88
CA LYS A 74 33.16 5.08 34.13
C LYS A 74 33.72 5.33 32.73
N HIS A 75 33.54 4.37 31.82
CA HIS A 75 33.63 4.67 30.41
C HIS A 75 32.46 5.61 30.09
N PHE A 76 32.79 6.86 29.74
CA PHE A 76 31.85 7.74 29.08
C PHE A 76 31.46 7.05 27.77
N MET A 77 30.24 6.51 27.73
CA MET A 77 29.66 6.07 26.46
C MET A 77 29.00 7.28 25.84
N ASP A 78 29.55 7.75 24.73
CA ASP A 78 28.91 8.79 23.94
C ASP A 78 27.61 8.24 23.36
N TYR A 79 26.52 8.93 23.62
CA TYR A 79 25.21 8.59 23.06
C TYR A 79 25.21 8.96 21.58
N ILE A 80 25.16 7.96 20.72
CA ILE A 80 25.08 8.18 19.26
C ILE A 80 23.62 8.48 18.90
N SER A 81 23.38 9.58 18.20
CA SER A 81 22.05 9.94 17.71
C SER A 81 21.63 9.02 16.56
N HIS A 82 20.32 8.79 16.42
CA HIS A 82 19.76 8.08 15.27
C HIS A 82 20.16 8.73 13.92
N LYS A 83 20.43 10.05 13.91
CA LYS A 83 20.92 10.76 12.72
C LYS A 83 22.35 10.38 12.36
N ASP A 84 23.20 10.20 13.37
CA ASP A 84 24.61 9.84 13.21
C ASP A 84 24.75 8.37 12.76
N LEU A 85 23.86 7.50 13.26
CA LEU A 85 23.75 6.10 12.79
C LEU A 85 23.43 6.01 11.30
N ILE A 86 22.63 6.93 10.78
CA ILE A 86 22.24 6.98 9.36
C ILE A 86 23.37 7.60 8.52
N SER A 87 23.92 8.74 8.94
CA SER A 87 24.89 9.50 8.15
C SER A 87 26.31 8.91 8.18
N MET A 88 26.75 8.38 9.33
CA MET A 88 28.13 7.92 9.52
C MET A 88 28.28 6.40 9.39
N HIS A 89 27.24 5.63 9.73
CA HIS A 89 27.35 4.17 9.84
C HIS A 89 26.52 3.38 8.82
N ASN A 90 25.86 4.06 7.86
CA ASN A 90 25.07 3.46 6.78
C ASN A 90 24.15 2.31 7.26
N ILE A 91 23.57 2.43 8.46
CA ILE A 91 22.78 1.36 9.09
C ILE A 91 21.59 0.93 8.21
N LEU A 92 21.13 1.82 7.32
CA LEU A 92 20.06 1.54 6.36
C LEU A 92 20.40 0.42 5.35
N SER A 93 21.68 0.09 5.14
CA SER A 93 22.09 -1.00 4.25
C SER A 93 21.98 -2.38 4.90
N ILE A 94 21.92 -2.47 6.22
CA ILE A 94 21.81 -3.73 6.95
C ILE A 94 20.32 -4.12 6.97
N PRO A 95 19.91 -5.28 6.44
CA PRO A 95 18.51 -5.69 6.47
C PRO A 95 18.13 -6.23 7.87
N CYS A 96 17.73 -5.34 8.78
CA CYS A 96 17.31 -5.71 10.14
C CYS A 96 16.14 -4.82 10.61
N SER A 97 15.46 -5.23 11.69
CA SER A 97 14.30 -4.50 12.22
C SER A 97 14.62 -3.05 12.57
N LEU A 98 15.83 -2.79 13.08
CA LEU A 98 16.29 -1.45 13.42
C LEU A 98 16.41 -0.56 12.18
N SER A 99 16.98 -1.07 11.09
CA SER A 99 17.13 -0.28 9.86
C SER A 99 15.78 0.00 9.20
N THR A 100 14.83 -0.93 9.28
CA THR A 100 13.45 -0.71 8.82
C THR A 100 12.76 0.41 9.61
N LEU A 101 12.90 0.41 10.94
CA LEU A 101 12.33 1.46 11.79
C LEU A 101 12.95 2.84 11.49
N LEU A 102 14.27 2.90 11.36
CA LEU A 102 14.98 4.14 11.04
C LEU A 102 14.62 4.68 9.64
N LYS A 103 14.40 3.81 8.65
CA LYS A 103 13.87 4.21 7.34
C LYS A 103 12.51 4.89 7.48
N GLU A 104 11.62 4.32 8.29
CA GLU A 104 10.26 4.83 8.47
C GLU A 104 10.22 6.17 9.23
N GLU A 105 11.13 6.34 10.18
CA GLU A 105 11.32 7.62 10.86
C GLU A 105 11.93 8.69 9.95
N SER A 106 12.81 8.30 9.03
CA SER A 106 13.44 9.21 8.08
C SER A 106 12.48 9.78 7.01
N LEU A 107 11.32 9.14 6.81
CA LEU A 107 10.31 9.62 5.88
C LEU A 107 9.68 10.94 6.36
N THR A 108 9.55 11.88 5.44
CA THR A 108 8.81 13.13 5.64
C THR A 108 7.31 12.87 5.79
N GLN A 109 6.59 13.84 6.37
CA GLN A 109 5.13 13.78 6.50
C GLN A 109 4.45 13.58 5.13
N THR A 110 4.97 14.21 4.08
CA THR A 110 4.48 14.07 2.71
C THR A 110 4.70 12.65 2.18
N GLU A 111 5.86 12.05 2.41
CA GLU A 111 6.14 10.67 1.99
C GLU A 111 5.26 9.66 2.74
N ARG A 112 5.01 9.88 4.04
CA ARG A 112 4.06 9.07 4.82
C ARG A 112 2.65 9.17 4.26
N GLN A 113 2.19 10.38 3.94
CA GLN A 113 0.90 10.60 3.31
C GLN A 113 0.82 9.94 1.93
N CYS A 114 1.86 10.05 1.10
CA CYS A 114 1.92 9.36 -0.18
C CYS A 114 1.89 7.84 -0.03
N LYS A 115 2.59 7.28 0.95
CA LYS A 115 2.57 5.84 1.25
C LYS A 115 1.20 5.37 1.72
N GLN A 116 0.54 6.15 2.58
CA GLN A 116 -0.82 5.86 3.04
C GLN A 116 -1.85 5.95 1.90
N ILE A 117 -1.76 6.98 1.06
CA ILE A 117 -2.59 7.13 -0.14
C ILE A 117 -2.34 5.98 -1.10
N LEU A 118 -1.08 5.60 -1.33
CA LEU A 118 -0.71 4.48 -2.19
C LEU A 118 -1.30 3.16 -1.68
N ASN A 119 -1.13 2.85 -0.39
CA ASN A 119 -1.69 1.65 0.21
C ASN A 119 -3.23 1.67 0.18
N SER A 120 -3.85 2.82 0.46
CA SER A 120 -5.30 3.00 0.33
C SER A 120 -5.79 2.84 -1.12
N ILE A 121 -5.00 3.20 -2.13
CA ILE A 121 -5.33 3.01 -3.55
C ILE A 121 -5.15 1.54 -3.96
N ILE A 122 -4.14 0.87 -3.42
CA ILE A 122 -3.89 -0.56 -3.62
C ILE A 122 -5.04 -1.38 -3.01
N ASP A 123 -5.47 -1.03 -1.80
CA ASP A 123 -6.53 -1.71 -1.06
C ASP A 123 -7.94 -1.37 -1.58
N GLN A 124 -8.19 -0.13 -2.02
CA GLN A 124 -9.48 0.31 -2.56
C GLN A 124 -9.56 0.19 -4.07
N SER A 125 -9.12 -0.94 -4.63
CA SER A 125 -8.99 -1.20 -6.07
C SER A 125 -10.29 -1.15 -6.91
N SER A 126 -11.25 -0.29 -6.62
CA SER A 126 -12.29 0.12 -7.57
C SER A 126 -11.65 0.83 -8.77
N SER A 127 -12.15 0.56 -9.96
CA SER A 127 -11.75 1.24 -11.20
C SER A 127 -11.92 2.76 -11.11
N GLU A 128 -12.85 3.24 -10.28
CA GLU A 128 -13.30 4.63 -10.27
C GLU A 128 -12.32 5.56 -9.56
N ILE A 129 -11.74 5.15 -8.42
CA ILE A 129 -10.71 5.93 -7.72
C ILE A 129 -9.45 6.08 -8.59
N ARG A 130 -9.10 5.03 -9.36
CA ARG A 130 -8.00 5.08 -10.33
C ARG A 130 -8.27 6.08 -11.44
N LYS A 131 -9.49 6.10 -12.00
CA LYS A 131 -9.88 7.05 -13.05
C LYS A 131 -9.82 8.50 -12.56
N THR A 132 -10.39 8.78 -11.38
CA THR A 132 -10.38 10.12 -10.78
C THR A 132 -8.96 10.59 -10.48
N SER A 133 -8.12 9.72 -9.92
CA SER A 133 -6.73 10.05 -9.61
C SER A 133 -5.88 10.28 -10.86
N ARG A 134 -6.15 9.59 -11.97
CA ARG A 134 -5.53 9.86 -13.28
C ARG A 134 -6.01 11.17 -13.88
N HIS A 135 -7.23 11.61 -13.57
CA HIS A 135 -7.83 12.79 -14.19
C HIS A 135 -7.06 14.09 -13.92
N PHE A 136 -6.38 14.21 -12.78
CA PHE A 136 -5.58 15.38 -12.44
C PHE A 136 -4.09 15.28 -12.82
N ARG A 137 -3.66 14.19 -13.46
CA ARG A 137 -2.25 13.90 -13.76
C ARG A 137 -2.03 13.60 -15.24
N ILE A 138 -0.83 13.87 -15.74
CA ILE A 138 -0.38 13.46 -17.07
C ILE A 138 -0.07 11.96 -17.00
N SER A 139 -1.01 11.14 -17.48
CA SER A 139 -0.78 9.70 -17.57
C SER A 139 -0.19 9.32 -18.93
N GLY A 140 0.58 8.22 -18.96
CA GLY A 140 1.22 7.69 -20.17
C GLY A 140 0.28 7.32 -21.34
N SER A 141 -1.03 7.36 -21.13
CA SER A 141 -2.03 7.17 -22.18
C SER A 141 -2.16 8.40 -23.10
N MET A 142 -3.36 8.66 -23.66
CA MET A 142 -3.64 9.69 -24.66
C MET A 142 -3.11 11.11 -24.33
N ARG A 143 -2.89 11.43 -23.05
CA ARG A 143 -2.44 12.76 -22.60
C ARG A 143 -0.98 13.03 -22.96
N ALA A 144 -0.07 12.10 -22.63
CA ALA A 144 1.35 12.24 -22.93
C ALA A 144 1.59 12.34 -24.45
N HIS A 145 0.90 11.51 -25.23
CA HIS A 145 0.98 11.56 -26.69
C HIS A 145 0.47 12.88 -27.26
N LYS A 146 -0.69 13.39 -26.79
CA LYS A 146 -1.24 14.69 -27.24
C LYS A 146 -0.36 15.88 -26.88
N ILE A 147 0.35 15.83 -25.76
CA ILE A 147 1.37 16.83 -25.41
C ILE A 147 2.52 16.76 -26.42
N LYS A 148 3.06 15.55 -26.65
CA LYS A 148 4.17 15.33 -27.58
C LYS A 148 3.85 15.77 -29.01
N THR A 149 2.62 15.56 -29.47
CA THR A 149 2.19 15.91 -30.84
C THR A 149 1.58 17.30 -30.95
N CYS A 150 1.54 18.08 -29.87
CA CYS A 150 1.06 19.45 -29.90
C CYS A 150 1.96 20.32 -30.79
N ARG A 151 1.36 20.97 -31.78
CA ARG A 151 2.05 21.87 -32.71
C ARG A 151 1.86 23.36 -32.35
N ASN A 152 0.85 23.68 -31.55
CA ASN A 152 0.50 25.06 -31.20
C ASN A 152 0.90 25.36 -29.74
N TRP A 153 2.05 25.99 -29.56
CA TRP A 153 2.65 26.31 -28.26
C TRP A 153 2.31 27.71 -27.75
N THR A 154 1.34 28.40 -28.37
CA THR A 154 0.80 29.65 -27.83
C THR A 154 0.01 29.38 -26.54
N ASP A 155 -0.08 30.36 -25.65
CA ASP A 155 -0.87 30.24 -24.41
C ASP A 155 -2.32 29.82 -24.69
N ILE A 156 -2.91 30.34 -25.77
CA ILE A 156 -4.26 29.97 -26.21
C ILE A 156 -4.30 28.49 -26.65
N GLY A 157 -3.31 28.02 -27.40
CA GLY A 157 -3.19 26.64 -27.85
C GLY A 157 -3.02 25.66 -26.69
N LEU A 158 -2.13 25.99 -25.75
CA LEU A 158 -1.86 25.19 -24.56
C LEU A 158 -3.07 25.15 -23.62
N ASN A 159 -3.76 26.27 -23.42
CA ASN A 159 -5.00 26.30 -22.64
C ASN A 159 -6.11 25.45 -23.28
N LYS A 160 -6.24 25.46 -24.62
CA LYS A 160 -7.17 24.57 -25.33
C LYS A 160 -6.82 23.10 -25.13
N LEU A 161 -5.53 22.76 -25.20
CA LEU A 161 -5.06 21.39 -24.96
C LEU A 161 -5.33 20.94 -23.51
N ALA A 162 -5.00 21.78 -22.52
CA ALA A 162 -5.26 21.52 -21.12
C ALA A 162 -6.75 21.30 -20.84
N ASN A 163 -7.61 22.18 -21.36
CA ASN A 163 -9.07 22.04 -21.27
C ASN A 163 -9.58 20.74 -21.91
N SER A 164 -8.93 20.25 -22.96
CA SER A 164 -9.29 18.96 -23.58
C SER A 164 -9.01 17.76 -22.66
N PHE A 165 -8.07 17.88 -21.71
CA PHE A 165 -7.78 16.80 -20.75
C PHE A 165 -8.78 16.74 -19.61
N LEU A 166 -9.44 17.86 -19.30
CA LEU A 166 -10.46 17.96 -18.26
C LEU A 166 -11.85 17.49 -18.71
N LYS A 167 -12.10 17.47 -20.02
CA LYS A 167 -13.39 17.00 -20.57
C LYS A 167 -13.46 15.48 -20.58
N THR A 168 -14.59 14.93 -20.11
CA THR A 168 -14.93 13.53 -20.39
C THR A 168 -15.14 13.37 -21.90
N THR A 169 -14.48 12.38 -22.48
CA THR A 169 -14.56 12.13 -23.92
C THR A 169 -15.59 11.05 -24.17
N ASP A 170 -16.65 11.37 -24.92
CA ASP A 170 -17.52 10.33 -25.46
C ASP A 170 -16.77 9.60 -26.59
N LEU A 171 -16.66 8.29 -26.44
CA LEU A 171 -15.93 7.42 -27.37
C LEU A 171 -16.77 7.06 -28.60
N GLY A 172 -18.07 7.44 -28.61
CA GLY A 172 -19.03 7.06 -29.62
C GLY A 172 -19.29 5.54 -29.67
N MET A 173 -20.23 5.10 -30.52
CA MET A 173 -20.63 3.68 -30.58
C MET A 173 -19.44 2.74 -30.85
N LYS A 174 -18.61 3.06 -31.85
CA LYS A 174 -17.49 2.20 -32.24
C LYS A 174 -16.41 2.13 -31.16
N GLY A 175 -16.10 3.26 -30.52
CA GLY A 175 -15.14 3.29 -29.42
C GLY A 175 -15.63 2.50 -28.20
N ASN A 176 -16.91 2.62 -27.86
CA ASN A 176 -17.52 1.85 -26.76
C ASN A 176 -17.46 0.33 -27.00
N ILE A 177 -17.70 -0.13 -28.24
CA ILE A 177 -17.58 -1.55 -28.60
C ILE A 177 -16.13 -2.02 -28.44
N ASN A 178 -15.15 -1.25 -28.92
CA ASN A 178 -13.73 -1.60 -28.80
C ASN A 178 -13.29 -1.68 -27.34
N VAL A 179 -13.68 -0.70 -26.51
CA VAL A 179 -13.35 -0.68 -25.07
C VAL A 179 -14.03 -1.84 -24.33
N LYS A 180 -15.30 -2.13 -24.64
CA LYS A 180 -16.01 -3.27 -24.05
C LYS A 180 -15.32 -4.59 -24.40
N TYR A 181 -14.87 -4.75 -25.65
CA TYR A 181 -14.10 -5.92 -26.05
C TYR A 181 -12.75 -5.98 -25.31
N GLY A 182 -12.02 -4.88 -25.21
CA GLY A 182 -10.76 -4.82 -24.46
C GLY A 182 -10.93 -5.27 -23.01
N ASN A 183 -11.87 -4.66 -22.28
CA ASN A 183 -12.15 -4.96 -20.87
C ASN A 183 -12.51 -6.43 -20.62
N LEU A 184 -13.17 -7.09 -21.59
CA LEU A 184 -13.54 -8.50 -21.49
C LEU A 184 -12.35 -9.44 -21.71
N ASN A 185 -11.40 -9.08 -22.58
CA ASN A 185 -10.32 -9.98 -22.99
C ASN A 185 -8.99 -9.71 -22.26
N GLU A 186 -8.77 -8.51 -21.73
CA GLU A 186 -7.55 -8.16 -20.99
C GLU A 186 -7.26 -9.12 -19.83
N PRO A 187 -8.24 -9.54 -18.99
CA PRO A 187 -7.99 -10.52 -17.93
C PRO A 187 -7.54 -11.88 -18.45
N LEU A 188 -8.15 -12.38 -19.52
CA LEU A 188 -7.77 -13.66 -20.13
C LEU A 188 -6.35 -13.58 -20.73
N ALA A 189 -6.02 -12.47 -21.39
CA ALA A 189 -4.69 -12.25 -21.93
C ALA A 189 -3.62 -12.17 -20.83
N PHE A 190 -3.96 -11.60 -19.68
CA PHE A 190 -3.07 -11.55 -18.50
C PHE A 190 -2.79 -12.96 -17.96
N GLU A 191 -3.82 -13.78 -17.79
CA GLU A 191 -3.70 -15.17 -17.34
C GLU A 191 -2.86 -16.00 -18.31
N ASN A 192 -3.21 -15.96 -19.60
CA ASN A 192 -2.45 -16.66 -20.64
C ASN A 192 -0.98 -16.23 -20.69
N TYR A 193 -0.68 -14.95 -20.49
CA TYR A 193 0.71 -14.47 -20.46
C TYR A 193 1.51 -15.08 -19.30
N GLN A 194 0.88 -15.26 -18.14
CA GLN A 194 1.54 -15.87 -16.99
C GLN A 194 1.76 -17.38 -17.21
N GLU A 195 0.82 -18.07 -17.85
CA GLU A 195 0.94 -19.50 -18.18
C GLU A 195 2.01 -19.82 -19.23
N LEU A 196 2.38 -18.85 -20.07
CA LEU A 196 3.43 -19.03 -21.08
C LEU A 196 4.84 -19.15 -20.50
N TYR A 197 5.05 -18.77 -19.24
CA TYR A 197 6.37 -18.67 -18.62
C TYR A 197 6.33 -19.17 -17.17
N ASP A 198 6.96 -20.33 -16.92
CA ASP A 198 6.96 -20.97 -15.60
C ASP A 198 7.79 -20.22 -14.54
N ASP A 199 8.76 -19.39 -14.98
CA ASP A 199 9.74 -18.74 -14.12
C ASP A 199 9.44 -17.26 -13.82
N ILE A 200 8.26 -16.77 -14.23
CA ILE A 200 7.84 -15.39 -13.98
C ILE A 200 6.60 -15.32 -13.11
N LYS A 201 6.52 -14.26 -12.31
CA LYS A 201 5.31 -13.87 -11.59
C LYS A 201 4.86 -12.51 -12.08
N VAL A 202 3.60 -12.38 -12.46
CA VAL A 202 3.06 -11.08 -12.89
C VAL A 202 2.21 -10.48 -11.77
N LEU A 203 2.60 -9.31 -11.27
CA LEU A 203 1.79 -8.57 -10.31
C LEU A 203 0.93 -7.54 -11.06
N LYS A 204 -0.36 -7.52 -10.75
CA LYS A 204 -1.27 -6.49 -11.25
C LYS A 204 -0.86 -5.14 -10.67
N ALA A 205 -0.58 -4.16 -11.54
CA ALA A 205 -0.12 -2.86 -11.07
C ALA A 205 -1.30 -1.94 -10.72
N GLY A 206 -1.10 -1.14 -9.67
CA GLY A 206 -1.97 -0.02 -9.34
C GLY A 206 -1.61 1.25 -10.10
N LEU A 207 -2.17 2.38 -9.66
CA LEU A 207 -1.71 3.69 -10.12
C LEU A 207 -0.37 4.01 -9.47
N ILE A 208 0.66 4.23 -10.29
CA ILE A 208 2.00 4.62 -9.88
C ILE A 208 2.17 6.11 -10.16
N ILE A 209 2.52 6.89 -9.14
CA ILE A 209 2.78 8.33 -9.24
C ILE A 209 4.27 8.55 -9.16
N HIS A 210 4.81 9.39 -10.05
CA HIS A 210 6.24 9.68 -10.04
C HIS A 210 6.61 10.54 -8.82
N HIS A 211 7.53 10.05 -7.98
CA HIS A 211 7.87 10.67 -6.70
C HIS A 211 8.39 12.12 -6.81
N LYS A 212 9.23 12.42 -7.81
CA LYS A 212 9.77 13.79 -8.04
C LYS A 212 8.85 14.69 -8.84
N THR A 213 7.95 14.12 -9.64
CA THR A 213 7.04 14.87 -10.53
C THR A 213 5.64 14.34 -10.35
N PRO A 214 4.97 14.67 -9.22
CA PRO A 214 3.70 14.04 -8.87
C PRO A 214 2.62 14.24 -9.94
N TRP A 215 2.69 15.30 -10.74
CA TRP A 215 1.76 15.52 -11.86
C TRP A 215 1.89 14.47 -12.99
N VAL A 216 2.85 13.53 -12.93
CA VAL A 216 3.00 12.41 -13.89
C VAL A 216 2.62 11.09 -13.21
N CYS A 217 1.90 10.23 -13.94
CA CYS A 217 1.56 8.90 -13.46
C CYS A 217 1.56 7.83 -14.57
N ALA A 218 1.68 6.57 -14.15
CA ALA A 218 1.52 5.39 -14.99
C ALA A 218 0.66 4.35 -14.27
N SER A 219 0.06 3.45 -15.02
CA SER A 219 -0.70 2.32 -14.47
C SER A 219 -0.56 1.21 -15.49
N PRO A 220 0.59 0.51 -15.47
CA PRO A 220 0.81 -0.59 -16.39
C PRO A 220 -0.17 -1.73 -16.10
N ASP A 221 -0.34 -2.64 -17.06
CA ASP A 221 -1.26 -3.77 -16.91
C ASP A 221 -0.67 -4.82 -15.95
N GLY A 222 0.66 -4.98 -15.97
CA GLY A 222 1.37 -5.84 -15.02
C GLY A 222 2.84 -5.46 -14.82
N LEU A 223 3.39 -5.91 -13.70
CA LEU A 223 4.83 -5.90 -13.41
C LEU A 223 5.32 -7.33 -13.41
N VAL A 224 6.23 -7.65 -14.33
CA VAL A 224 6.81 -9.00 -14.44
C VAL A 224 7.98 -9.11 -13.49
N ILE A 225 7.89 -10.06 -12.58
CA ILE A 225 8.90 -10.34 -11.56
C ILE A 225 9.59 -11.66 -11.89
N LYS A 226 10.92 -11.62 -11.94
CA LYS A 226 11.80 -12.77 -12.09
C LYS A 226 12.88 -12.71 -11.03
N ASN A 227 13.12 -13.83 -10.33
CA ASN A 227 14.09 -13.90 -9.23
C ASN A 227 13.91 -12.82 -8.14
N GLY A 228 12.67 -12.46 -7.83
CA GLY A 228 12.33 -11.44 -6.83
C GLY A 228 12.51 -9.99 -7.27
N ASN A 229 12.97 -9.73 -8.50
CA ASN A 229 13.16 -8.38 -9.04
C ASN A 229 12.19 -8.10 -10.18
N ILE A 230 11.80 -6.82 -10.34
CA ILE A 230 11.02 -6.37 -11.50
C ILE A 230 11.94 -6.41 -12.73
N GLU A 231 11.64 -7.29 -13.67
CA GLU A 231 12.41 -7.45 -14.91
C GLU A 231 11.87 -6.55 -16.02
N ARG A 232 10.55 -6.51 -16.18
CA ARG A 232 9.88 -5.77 -17.25
C ARG A 232 8.46 -5.35 -16.87
N ILE A 233 7.94 -4.40 -17.65
CA ILE A 233 6.56 -3.90 -17.54
C ILE A 233 5.72 -4.56 -18.63
N LEU A 234 4.52 -5.00 -18.25
CA LEU A 234 3.54 -5.61 -19.16
C LEU A 234 2.49 -4.57 -19.56
N GLU A 235 2.28 -4.42 -20.86
CA GLU A 235 1.20 -3.65 -21.48
C GLU A 235 0.43 -4.59 -22.43
N ILE A 236 -0.84 -4.80 -22.15
CA ILE A 236 -1.73 -5.70 -22.89
C ILE A 236 -2.57 -4.87 -23.85
N LYS A 237 -2.78 -5.41 -25.06
CA LYS A 237 -3.68 -4.84 -26.07
C LYS A 237 -4.56 -5.93 -26.64
N CYS A 238 -5.87 -5.69 -26.62
CA CYS A 238 -6.88 -6.61 -27.15
C CYS A 238 -7.63 -5.94 -28.33
N PRO A 239 -7.04 -5.94 -29.53
CA PRO A 239 -7.62 -5.29 -30.72
C PRO A 239 -8.84 -6.06 -31.25
N ILE A 240 -10.03 -5.46 -31.23
CA ILE A 240 -11.24 -6.11 -31.76
C ILE A 240 -11.13 -6.46 -33.26
N SER A 241 -10.29 -5.74 -34.01
CA SER A 241 -10.04 -6.02 -35.44
C SER A 241 -9.43 -7.40 -35.68
N CYS A 242 -8.79 -7.98 -34.66
CA CYS A 242 -8.19 -9.31 -34.71
C CYS A 242 -9.05 -10.36 -34.00
N LYS A 243 -10.33 -10.09 -33.70
CA LYS A 243 -11.19 -11.05 -32.97
C LYS A 243 -11.23 -12.45 -33.60
N ASN A 244 -11.23 -12.51 -34.93
CA ASN A 244 -11.34 -13.77 -35.70
C ASN A 244 -10.10 -14.01 -36.59
N LYS A 245 -8.97 -13.37 -36.28
CA LYS A 245 -7.75 -13.43 -37.10
C LYS A 245 -6.53 -13.48 -36.20
N GLN A 246 -5.45 -14.08 -36.67
CA GLN A 246 -4.18 -13.97 -35.95
C GLN A 246 -3.72 -12.50 -35.94
N ILE A 247 -3.11 -12.08 -34.83
CA ILE A 247 -2.56 -10.73 -34.69
C ILE A 247 -1.48 -10.49 -35.77
N ILE A 248 -0.68 -11.51 -36.04
CA ILE A 248 0.32 -11.55 -37.11
C ILE A 248 -0.09 -12.65 -38.07
N GLU A 249 -0.20 -12.33 -39.35
CA GLU A 249 -0.51 -13.27 -40.42
C GLU A 249 0.60 -13.15 -41.48
N ASN A 250 1.35 -14.23 -41.72
CA ASN A 250 2.50 -14.26 -42.63
C ASN A 250 3.56 -13.16 -42.36
N GLY A 251 3.80 -12.84 -41.08
CA GLY A 251 4.76 -11.80 -40.66
C GLY A 251 4.24 -10.36 -40.78
N VAL A 252 3.01 -10.15 -41.25
CA VAL A 252 2.38 -8.84 -41.33
C VAL A 252 1.39 -8.65 -40.18
N PRO A 253 1.49 -7.56 -39.39
CA PRO A 253 0.54 -7.29 -38.34
C PRO A 253 -0.83 -6.90 -38.93
N ASN A 254 -1.89 -7.56 -38.45
CA ASN A 254 -3.29 -7.23 -38.73
C ASN A 254 -3.76 -5.97 -37.95
N LEU A 255 -2.83 -5.30 -37.25
CA LEU A 255 -3.04 -4.08 -36.49
C LEU A 255 -2.88 -2.83 -37.36
N LYS A 256 -3.94 -2.02 -37.49
CA LYS A 256 -3.91 -0.80 -38.32
C LYS A 256 -2.92 0.28 -37.84
N TYR A 257 -2.49 0.22 -36.58
CA TYR A 257 -1.65 1.23 -35.94
C TYR A 257 -0.19 0.78 -35.77
N GLU A 258 0.16 -0.43 -36.22
CA GLU A 258 1.55 -0.93 -36.29
C GLU A 258 2.04 -1.09 -37.74
N LYS A 259 1.33 -0.48 -38.69
CA LYS A 259 1.77 -0.35 -40.08
C LYS A 259 2.67 0.86 -40.27
#